data_AF-A0A8J5N1L7-F1
#
_entry.id   AF-A0A8J5N1L7-F1
#
_cell.length_a   1.000
_cell.length_b   1.000
_cell.length_c   1.000
_cell.angle_alpha   90.00
_cell.angle_beta   90.00
_cell.angle_gamma   90.00
#
_symmetry.space_group_name_H-M   'P 1'
#
loop_
_entity.id
_entity.type
_entity.pdbx_description
1 polymer ?
#
loop_
_entity_poly.entity_id
_entity_poly.type
_entity_poly.pdbx_seq_one_letter_code
_entity_poly.pdbx_strand_id
1 'polypeptide(L)'
;MNILKRGMVFITFFGCCFAIALMAAAMSTKFWLEAEAIQRRINPDNRIEVRPNSTGHVNFGLFKGRKSLNVGFGTRLHPFDGE
;
A
#
# COMPACT_ATOMS: atom_id res chain seq x y z
N MET A 1 -27.66 -17.97 -34.35
CA MET A 1 -27.24 -16.79 -33.54
C MET A 1 -25.90 -16.29 -34.05
N ASN A 2 -25.81 -15.02 -34.48
CA ASN A 2 -24.59 -14.43 -35.07
C ASN A 2 -23.36 -14.61 -34.16
N ILE A 3 -22.24 -15.00 -34.76
CA ILE A 3 -20.95 -15.24 -34.08
C ILE A 3 -20.53 -14.04 -33.21
N LEU A 4 -20.86 -12.82 -33.65
CA LEU A 4 -20.64 -11.57 -32.93
C LEU A 4 -21.39 -11.49 -31.60
N LYS A 5 -22.66 -11.94 -31.55
CA LYS A 5 -23.44 -11.96 -30.29
C LYS A 5 -22.83 -12.94 -29.29
N ARG A 6 -22.38 -14.11 -29.76
CA ARG A 6 -21.76 -15.14 -28.90
C ARG A 6 -20.39 -14.69 -28.39
N GLY A 7 -19.61 -14.00 -29.23
CA GLY A 7 -18.33 -13.39 -28.83
C GLY A 7 -18.50 -12.28 -27.79
N MET A 8 -19.50 -11.41 -27.95
CA MET A 8 -19.79 -10.34 -26.99
C MET A 8 -20.16 -10.89 -25.59
N VAL A 9 -20.95 -11.97 -25.53
CA VAL A 9 -21.27 -12.66 -24.27
C VAL A 9 -20.02 -13.26 -23.62
N PHE A 10 -19.12 -13.84 -24.41
CA PHE A 10 -17.87 -14.40 -23.88
C PHE A 10 -16.95 -13.31 -23.32
N ILE A 11 -16.73 -12.23 -24.06
CA ILE A 11 -15.87 -11.12 -23.61
C ILE A 11 -16.41 -10.48 -22.34
N THR A 12 -17.72 -10.24 -22.26
CA THR A 12 -18.34 -9.67 -21.06
C THR A 12 -18.22 -10.61 -19.86
N PHE A 13 -18.43 -11.92 -20.03
CA PHE A 13 -18.23 -12.90 -18.98
C PHE A 13 -16.79 -12.90 -18.44
N PHE A 14 -15.80 -13.00 -19.34
CA PHE A 14 -14.39 -12.96 -18.94
C PHE A 14 -13.99 -11.62 -18.34
N GLY A 15 -14.52 -10.52 -18.87
CA GLY A 15 -14.33 -9.18 -18.31
C GLY A 15 -14.83 -9.08 -16.87
N CYS A 16 -16.02 -9.61 -16.58
CA CYS A 16 -16.56 -9.66 -15.22
C CYS A 16 -15.71 -10.54 -14.30
N CYS A 17 -15.33 -11.75 -14.73
CA CYS A 17 -14.46 -12.62 -13.94
C CYS A 17 -13.11 -11.95 -13.63
N PHE A 18 -12.51 -11.29 -14.62
CA PHE A 18 -11.26 -10.57 -14.46
C PHE A 18 -11.38 -9.36 -13.51
N ALA A 19 -12.47 -8.60 -13.62
CA ALA A 19 -12.76 -7.49 -12.72
C ALA A 19 -12.92 -7.97 -11.27
N ILE A 20 -13.64 -9.07 -11.03
CA ILE A 20 -13.80 -9.65 -9.70
C ILE A 20 -12.45 -10.11 -9.14
N ALA A 21 -11.62 -10.77 -9.95
CA ALA A 21 -10.29 -11.21 -9.54
C ALA A 21 -9.38 -10.02 -9.17
N LEU A 22 -9.37 -8.96 -9.98
CA LEU A 22 -8.62 -7.73 -9.69
C LEU A 22 -9.14 -7.04 -8.44
N MET A 23 -10.45 -7.01 -8.22
CA MET A 23 -11.04 -6.41 -7.03
C MET A 23 -10.61 -7.16 -5.77
N ALA A 24 -10.64 -8.49 -5.79
CA ALA A 24 -10.15 -9.31 -4.68
C ALA A 24 -8.64 -9.09 -4.43
N ALA A 25 -7.84 -9.01 -5.49
CA ALA A 25 -6.40 -8.72 -5.38
C ALA A 25 -6.14 -7.31 -4.80
N ALA A 26 -6.89 -6.31 -5.27
CA ALA A 26 -6.82 -4.94 -4.75
C ALA A 26 -7.21 -4.90 -3.27
N MET A 27 -8.26 -5.60 -2.84
CA MET A 27 -8.61 -5.65 -1.41
C MET A 27 -7.53 -6.30 -0.54
N SER A 28 -6.82 -7.29 -1.07
CA SER A 28 -5.76 -8.02 -0.35
C SER A 28 -4.42 -7.27 -0.29
N THR A 29 -4.16 -6.35 -1.24
CA THR A 29 -2.85 -5.67 -1.31
C THR A 29 -2.62 -4.72 -0.13
N LYS A 30 -1.36 -4.69 0.33
CA LYS A 30 -0.88 -3.80 1.40
C LYS A 30 -0.27 -2.50 0.86
N PHE A 31 -0.36 -2.28 -0.44
CA PHE A 31 0.37 -1.25 -1.19
C PHE A 31 -0.59 -0.29 -1.91
N TRP A 32 -1.68 0.11 -1.24
CA TRP A 32 -2.56 1.16 -1.76
C TRP A 32 -1.90 2.54 -1.69
N LEU A 33 -1.15 2.77 -0.61
CA LEU A 33 -0.40 4.00 -0.41
C LEU A 33 0.97 3.65 0.18
N GLU A 34 2.03 4.15 -0.44
CA GLU A 34 3.37 4.12 0.13
C GLU A 34 3.72 5.53 0.61
N ALA A 35 4.16 5.63 1.86
CA ALA A 35 4.57 6.88 2.47
C ALA A 35 5.98 6.73 3.06
N GLU A 36 6.80 7.77 2.86
CA GLU A 36 8.11 7.85 3.48
C GLU A 36 8.00 8.50 4.86
N ALA A 37 8.61 7.88 5.87
CA ALA A 37 8.68 8.37 7.23
C ALA A 37 10.03 9.04 7.49
N ILE A 38 10.00 10.35 7.70
CA ILE A 38 11.18 11.16 8.01
C ILE A 38 11.11 11.60 9.48
N GLN A 39 12.12 11.26 10.28
CA GLN A 39 12.16 11.70 11.66
C GLN A 39 12.61 13.16 11.75
N ARG A 40 11.73 14.00 12.31
CA ARG A 40 12.02 15.40 12.62
C ARG A 40 12.10 15.58 14.14
N ARG A 41 13.18 16.17 14.62
CA ARG A 41 13.33 16.58 16.02
C ARG A 41 13.14 18.08 16.13
N ILE A 42 12.32 18.50 17.09
CA ILE A 42 12.20 19.91 17.48
C ILE A 42 13.16 20.12 18.64
N ASN A 43 14.15 20.97 18.44
CA ASN A 43 15.12 21.34 19.45
C ASN A 43 14.55 22.46 20.37
N PRO A 44 15.12 22.69 21.56
CA PRO A 44 14.63 23.70 22.51
C PRO A 44 14.66 25.14 21.96
N ASP A 45 15.48 25.39 20.94
CA ASP A 45 15.58 26.64 20.18
C ASP A 45 14.55 26.75 19.05
N ASN A 46 13.54 25.86 19.04
CA ASN A 46 12.48 25.78 18.04
C ASN A 46 12.97 25.47 16.61
N ARG A 47 14.21 24.98 16.45
CA ARG A 47 14.72 24.52 15.15
C ARG A 47 14.29 23.09 14.85
N ILE A 48 13.99 22.84 13.58
CA ILE A 48 13.65 21.51 13.06
C ILE A 48 14.93 20.88 12.52
N GLU A 49 15.33 19.76 13.09
CA GLU A 49 16.46 18.96 12.63
C GLU A 49 15.95 17.64 12.03
N VAL A 50 16.35 17.36 10.79
CA VAL A 50 16.06 16.09 10.12
C VAL A 50 17.21 15.13 10.43
N ARG A 51 16.89 13.95 10.98
CA ARG A 51 17.92 12.92 11.23
C ARG A 51 18.13 12.08 9.96
N PRO A 52 19.26 12.21 9.25
CA PRO A 52 19.49 11.44 8.03
C PRO A 52 19.58 9.93 8.29
N ASN A 53 19.98 9.53 9.49
CA ASN A 53 20.10 8.13 9.89
C ASN A 53 18.75 7.51 10.30
N SER A 54 17.66 8.30 10.35
CA SER A 54 16.33 7.79 10.62
C SER A 54 15.42 7.94 9.41
N THR A 55 15.18 6.81 8.75
CA THR A 55 14.36 6.68 7.55
C THR A 55 13.28 5.62 7.79
N GLY A 56 12.22 5.64 7.00
CA GLY A 56 11.24 4.58 7.05
C GLY A 56 10.27 4.61 5.88
N HIS A 57 9.63 3.48 5.66
CA HIS A 57 8.58 3.30 4.65
C HIS A 57 7.35 2.73 5.32
N VAL A 58 6.20 3.32 5.04
CA VAL A 58 4.90 2.86 5.52
C VAL A 58 4.04 2.50 4.32
N ASN A 59 3.67 1.23 4.24
CA ASN A 59 2.75 0.72 3.24
C ASN A 59 1.38 0.56 3.89
N PHE A 60 0.39 1.28 3.36
CA PHE A 60 -0.99 1.16 3.77
C PHE A 60 -1.74 0.29 2.76
N GLY A 61 -2.34 -0.79 3.24
CA GLY A 61 -3.39 -1.51 2.53
C GLY A 61 -4.77 -1.09 3.02
N LEU A 62 -5.80 -1.61 2.37
CA LEU A 62 -7.18 -1.31 2.74
C LEU A 62 -7.53 -1.79 4.16
N PHE A 63 -7.09 -2.99 4.54
CA PHE A 63 -7.36 -3.57 5.87
C PHE A 63 -6.10 -3.78 6.72
N LYS A 64 -4.94 -3.90 6.08
CA LYS A 64 -3.66 -4.25 6.72
C LYS A 64 -2.56 -3.39 6.16
N GLY A 65 -1.65 -2.95 7.02
CA GLY A 65 -0.49 -2.18 6.62
C GLY A 65 0.81 -2.76 7.19
N ARG A 66 1.92 -2.17 6.76
CA ARG A 66 3.25 -2.50 7.26
C ARG A 66 4.12 -1.26 7.31
N LYS A 67 4.65 -0.95 8.48
CA LYS A 67 5.67 0.09 8.65
C LYS A 67 7.04 -0.56 8.82
N SER A 68 8.01 -0.01 8.11
CA SER A 68 9.42 -0.36 8.14
C SER A 68 10.16 0.87 8.61
N LEU A 69 10.62 0.90 9.86
CA LEU A 69 11.18 2.08 10.48
C LEU A 69 12.62 1.82 10.91
N ASN A 70 13.52 2.73 10.56
CA ASN A 70 14.89 2.78 11.07
C ASN A 70 15.05 4.05 11.90
N VAL A 71 15.45 3.90 13.16
CA VAL A 71 15.72 5.01 14.10
C VAL A 71 17.21 5.24 14.32
N GLY A 72 18.05 4.80 13.38
CA GLY A 72 19.51 4.88 13.44
C GLY A 72 20.20 3.63 14.02
N PHE A 73 19.42 2.62 14.41
CA PHE A 73 19.92 1.35 14.97
C PHE A 73 19.56 0.13 14.11
N GLY A 74 19.06 0.36 12.88
CA GLY A 74 18.62 -0.68 11.96
C GLY A 74 17.10 -0.69 11.75
N THR A 75 16.69 -1.33 10.66
CA THR A 75 15.30 -1.36 10.19
C THR A 75 14.47 -2.37 10.96
N ARG A 76 13.32 -1.94 11.47
CA ARG A 76 12.33 -2.79 12.15
C ARG A 76 11.02 -2.82 11.39
N LEU A 77 10.49 -4.02 11.20
CA LEU A 77 9.21 -4.27 10.56
C LEU A 77 8.13 -4.37 11.63
N HIS A 78 7.07 -3.59 11.46
CA HIS A 78 5.89 -3.67 12.30
C HIS A 78 4.65 -3.80 11.42
N PRO A 79 3.97 -4.97 11.43
CA PRO A 79 2.64 -5.06 10.86
C PRO A 79 1.65 -4.29 11.74
N PHE A 80 0.61 -3.72 11.13
CA PHE A 80 -0.55 -3.23 11.84
C PHE A 80 -1.79 -3.65 11.06
N ASP A 81 -2.77 -4.19 11.78
CA ASP A 81 -4.07 -4.54 11.25
C ASP A 81 -5.07 -3.52 11.80
N GLY A 82 -6.06 -3.11 11.00
CA GLY A 82 -7.15 -2.28 11.51
C GLY A 82 -8.00 -3.13 12.46
N GLU A 83 -7.89 -2.85 13.76
CA GLU A 83 -8.78 -3.42 14.80
C GLU A 83 -10.21 -2.88 14.67
#